data_AF-A0A8S1A689-F1
#
_entry.id   AF-A0A8S1A689-F1
#
_cell.length_a   1.000
_cell.length_b   1.000
_cell.length_c   1.000
_cell.angle_alpha   90.00
_cell.angle_beta   90.00
_cell.angle_gamma   90.00
#
_symmetry.space_group_name_H-M   'P 1'
#
loop_
_entity.id
_entity.type
_entity.pdbx_description
1 polymer ?
#
loop_
_entity_poly.entity_id
_entity_poly.type
_entity_poly.pdbx_seq_one_letter_code
_entity_poly.pdbx_strand_id
1 'polypeptide(L)'
;MDRLQFEFTVIASNDAQSNVLTITLISTEEGKCYVLPEELKPVSHHIYIVKMNTFTKVKNSIKKSMDKIGLMSQLGPATKPFEIMSMDTIGGFGGSRSTNKYLHLLVDHYTRYAFIATSKTQNASDLINLTKKVLETDEIELS
;
A
#
# COMPACT_ATOMS: atom_id res chain seq x y z
N MET A 1 -38.98 -18.46 6.77
CA MET A 1 -37.75 -18.43 5.96
C MET A 1 -36.63 -18.22 6.92
N ASP A 2 -35.78 -19.23 7.08
CA ASP A 2 -34.69 -19.21 8.04
C ASP A 2 -33.67 -18.15 7.62
N ARG A 3 -33.17 -17.37 8.57
CA ARG A 3 -32.10 -16.40 8.26
C ARG A 3 -30.77 -17.15 8.24
N LEU A 4 -30.01 -16.91 7.17
CA LEU A 4 -28.66 -17.42 6.99
C LEU A 4 -27.67 -16.28 7.11
N GLN A 5 -26.61 -16.50 7.87
CA GLN A 5 -25.45 -15.63 7.96
C GLN A 5 -24.31 -16.22 7.14
N PHE A 6 -23.67 -15.39 6.32
CA PHE A 6 -22.57 -15.78 5.46
C PHE A 6 -21.31 -15.04 5.89
N GLU A 7 -20.21 -15.76 6.00
CA GLU A 7 -18.88 -15.18 6.20
C GLU A 7 -18.14 -15.10 4.86
N PHE A 8 -17.61 -13.92 4.55
CA PHE A 8 -16.87 -13.67 3.33
C PHE A 8 -15.41 -13.33 3.63
N THR A 9 -14.49 -13.92 2.89
CA THR A 9 -13.07 -13.54 2.91
C THR A 9 -12.61 -13.17 1.52
N VAL A 10 -11.56 -12.34 1.43
CA VAL A 10 -10.92 -11.96 0.17
C VAL A 10 -9.58 -12.67 0.12
N ILE A 11 -9.40 -13.54 -0.86
CA ILE A 11 -8.14 -14.27 -1.09
C ILE A 11 -7.46 -13.79 -2.37
N ALA A 12 -6.13 -13.78 -2.38
CA ALA A 12 -5.37 -13.54 -3.60
C ALA A 12 -5.63 -14.68 -4.59
N SER A 13 -5.89 -14.33 -5.85
CA SER A 13 -5.98 -15.30 -6.94
C SER A 13 -4.60 -15.87 -7.29
N ASN A 14 -4.59 -17.03 -7.93
CA ASN A 14 -3.37 -17.67 -8.43
C ASN A 14 -2.61 -16.84 -9.49
N ASP A 15 -3.26 -15.84 -10.10
CA ASP A 15 -2.67 -14.97 -11.12
C ASP A 15 -1.88 -13.78 -10.50
N ALA A 16 -1.68 -13.77 -9.18
CA ALA A 16 -0.99 -12.74 -8.39
C ALA A 16 -1.52 -11.29 -8.53
N GLN A 17 -2.45 -11.03 -9.44
CA GLN A 17 -2.94 -9.69 -9.79
C GLN A 17 -4.39 -9.46 -9.33
N SER A 18 -5.20 -10.51 -9.19
CA SER A 18 -6.62 -10.39 -8.86
C SER A 18 -6.96 -10.91 -7.47
N ASN A 19 -7.99 -10.33 -6.85
CA ASN A 19 -8.54 -10.76 -5.56
C ASN A 19 -9.88 -11.45 -5.79
N VAL A 20 -10.10 -12.60 -5.15
CA VAL A 20 -11.32 -13.39 -5.24
C VAL A 20 -12.08 -13.31 -3.92
N LEU A 21 -13.35 -12.95 -3.97
CA LEU A 21 -14.25 -13.02 -2.83
C LEU A 21 -14.73 -14.47 -2.67
N THR A 22 -14.58 -15.03 -1.46
CA THR A 22 -14.95 -16.40 -1.14
C THR A 22 -15.90 -16.46 0.06
N ILE A 23 -16.74 -17.50 0.10
CA ILE A 23 -17.59 -17.84 1.23
C ILE A 23 -16.89 -18.93 2.03
N THR A 24 -16.61 -18.67 3.30
CA THR A 24 -15.92 -19.61 4.19
C THR A 24 -16.88 -20.37 5.09
N LEU A 25 -17.96 -19.71 5.52
CA LEU A 25 -18.90 -20.22 6.50
C LEU A 25 -20.33 -19.79 6.20
N ILE A 26 -21.27 -20.70 6.43
CA ILE A 26 -22.71 -20.42 6.48
C ILE A 26 -23.22 -20.83 7.86
N SER A 27 -23.87 -19.90 8.56
CA SER A 27 -24.47 -20.14 9.88
C SER A 27 -25.99 -19.94 9.83
N THR A 28 -26.72 -20.80 10.52
CA THR A 28 -28.19 -20.67 10.69
C THR A 28 -28.53 -20.01 12.02
N GLU A 29 -29.76 -19.52 12.19
CA GLU A 29 -30.25 -19.01 13.48
C GLU A 29 -30.23 -20.06 14.60
N GLU A 30 -30.26 -21.34 14.26
CA GLU A 30 -30.13 -22.47 15.19
C GLU A 30 -28.68 -22.73 15.63
N GLY A 31 -27.71 -21.92 15.17
CA GLY A 31 -26.29 -22.08 15.48
C GLY A 31 -25.58 -23.20 14.71
N LYS A 32 -26.23 -23.80 13.70
CA LYS A 32 -25.57 -24.77 12.82
C LYS A 32 -24.63 -24.04 11.86
N CYS A 33 -23.40 -24.53 11.75
CA CYS A 33 -22.36 -23.96 10.92
C CYS A 33 -21.94 -24.95 9.83
N TYR A 34 -21.84 -24.46 8.59
CA TYR A 34 -21.43 -25.23 7.43
C TYR A 34 -20.20 -24.58 6.80
N VAL A 35 -19.10 -25.34 6.77
CA VAL A 35 -17.86 -24.94 6.09
C VAL A 35 -17.91 -25.42 4.65
N LEU A 36 -17.59 -24.54 3.70
CA LEU A 36 -17.59 -24.89 2.28
C LEU A 36 -16.27 -25.57 1.87
N PRO A 37 -16.32 -26.66 1.08
CA PRO A 37 -15.16 -27.20 0.39
C PRO A 37 -14.50 -26.16 -0.52
N GLU A 38 -13.18 -26.24 -0.72
CA GLU A 38 -12.40 -25.26 -1.50
C GLU A 38 -12.98 -24.98 -2.89
N GLU A 39 -13.46 -26.02 -3.59
CA GLU A 39 -14.05 -25.91 -4.93
C GLU A 39 -15.32 -25.04 -4.96
N LEU A 40 -16.04 -24.98 -3.84
CA LEU A 40 -17.30 -24.27 -3.70
C LEU A 40 -17.16 -22.92 -3.01
N LYS A 41 -15.97 -22.56 -2.50
CA LYS A 41 -15.74 -21.26 -1.85
C LYS A 41 -15.89 -20.05 -2.78
N PRO A 42 -15.47 -20.08 -4.07
CA PRO A 42 -15.57 -18.90 -4.93
C PRO A 42 -17.01 -18.39 -5.04
N VAL A 43 -17.22 -17.10 -4.73
CA VAL A 43 -18.55 -16.47 -4.81
C VAL A 43 -19.14 -16.53 -6.23
N SER A 44 -18.30 -16.65 -7.26
CA SER A 44 -18.71 -16.86 -8.65
C SER A 44 -19.63 -18.07 -8.84
N HIS A 45 -19.51 -19.10 -8.00
CA HIS A 45 -20.36 -20.30 -8.06
C HIS A 45 -21.73 -20.09 -7.41
N HIS A 46 -21.93 -19.00 -6.65
CA HIS A 46 -23.15 -18.75 -5.87
C HIS A 46 -24.08 -17.75 -6.57
N ILE A 47 -24.64 -18.15 -7.70
CA ILE A 47 -25.44 -17.27 -8.59
C ILE A 47 -26.60 -16.55 -7.89
N TYR A 48 -27.22 -17.18 -6.89
CA TYR A 48 -28.35 -16.58 -6.15
C TYR A 48 -27.87 -15.50 -5.17
N ILE A 49 -26.74 -15.73 -4.49
CA ILE A 49 -26.13 -14.75 -3.58
C ILE A 49 -25.68 -13.53 -4.39
N VAL A 50 -25.06 -13.74 -5.54
CA VAL A 50 -24.59 -12.66 -6.43
C VAL A 50 -25.73 -11.74 -6.88
N LYS A 51 -26.95 -12.28 -7.05
CA LYS A 51 -28.13 -11.51 -7.43
C LYS A 51 -28.75 -10.68 -6.29
N MET A 52 -28.34 -10.90 -5.04
CA MET A 52 -28.93 -10.18 -3.91
C MET A 52 -28.47 -8.72 -3.87
N ASN A 53 -29.41 -7.80 -3.65
CA ASN A 53 -29.09 -6.38 -3.43
C ASN A 53 -28.16 -6.17 -2.23
N THR A 54 -28.31 -6.97 -1.17
CA THR A 54 -27.45 -6.96 0.01
C THR A 54 -26.02 -7.33 -0.33
N PHE A 55 -25.81 -8.34 -1.17
CA PHE A 55 -24.50 -8.74 -1.64
C PHE A 55 -23.82 -7.63 -2.44
N THR A 56 -24.56 -6.96 -3.33
CA THR A 56 -24.04 -5.83 -4.11
C THR A 56 -23.53 -4.70 -3.20
N LYS A 57 -24.27 -4.39 -2.12
CA LYS A 57 -23.86 -3.39 -1.12
C LYS A 57 -22.58 -3.81 -0.40
N VAL A 58 -22.48 -5.06 0.04
CA VAL A 58 -21.29 -5.62 0.70
C VAL A 58 -20.08 -5.57 -0.24
N LYS A 59 -20.23 -6.06 -1.48
CA LYS A 59 -19.18 -6.04 -2.51
C LYS A 59 -18.66 -4.63 -2.78
N ASN A 60 -19.56 -3.65 -2.92
CA ASN A 60 -19.16 -2.26 -3.16
C ASN A 60 -18.47 -1.62 -1.95
N SER A 61 -18.87 -1.97 -0.72
CA SER A 61 -18.20 -1.52 0.51
C SER A 61 -16.78 -2.07 0.60
N ILE A 62 -16.61 -3.37 0.32
CA ILE A 62 -15.29 -4.03 0.27
C ILE A 62 -14.42 -3.39 -0.81
N LYS A 63 -14.95 -3.21 -2.03
CA LYS A 63 -14.23 -2.54 -3.13
C LYS A 63 -13.78 -1.13 -2.71
N LYS A 64 -14.67 -0.31 -2.13
CA LYS A 64 -14.33 1.03 -1.63
C LYS A 64 -13.27 1.00 -0.53
N SER A 65 -13.25 -0.04 0.31
CA SER A 65 -12.19 -0.25 1.30
C SER A 65 -10.87 -0.68 0.67
N MET A 66 -10.90 -1.46 -0.42
CA MET A 66 -9.70 -1.89 -1.14
C MET A 66 -9.14 -0.79 -2.06
N ASP A 67 -10.00 0.08 -2.58
CA ASP A 67 -9.61 1.31 -3.29
C ASP A 67 -8.86 2.30 -2.36
N LYS A 68 -8.80 2.04 -1.04
CA LYS A 68 -7.91 2.75 -0.12
C LYS A 68 -6.45 2.26 -0.19
N ILE A 69 -6.15 1.18 -0.89
CA ILE A 69 -4.77 0.79 -1.20
C ILE A 69 -4.26 1.78 -2.26
N GLY A 70 -3.56 2.80 -1.78
CA GLY A 70 -3.27 4.04 -2.50
C GLY A 70 -3.28 5.27 -1.59
N LEU A 71 -3.81 5.15 -0.37
CA LEU A 71 -3.53 6.09 0.70
C LEU A 71 -2.12 5.79 1.24
N MET A 72 -1.06 6.28 0.58
CA MET A 72 0.12 6.70 1.35
C MET A 72 -0.47 7.56 2.47
N SER A 73 -0.33 7.12 3.73
CA SER A 73 -0.96 7.79 4.86
C SER A 73 -0.69 9.28 4.72
N GLN A 74 -1.74 10.11 4.67
CA GLN A 74 -1.52 11.54 4.80
C GLN A 74 -0.93 11.73 6.21
N LEU A 75 0.39 11.85 6.30
CA LEU A 75 1.15 11.91 7.55
C LEU A 75 0.86 13.19 8.37
N GLY A 76 -0.07 14.03 7.89
CA GLY A 76 -0.21 15.40 8.36
C GLY A 76 0.98 16.28 7.94
N PRO A 77 0.96 17.57 8.25
CA PRO A 77 2.15 18.41 8.14
C PRO A 77 3.20 17.97 9.16
N ALA A 78 4.48 18.12 8.82
CA ALA A 78 5.56 17.97 9.79
C ALA A 78 5.42 19.03 10.89
N THR A 79 5.64 18.63 12.14
CA THR A 79 5.55 19.45 13.35
C THR A 79 6.92 19.81 13.93
N LYS A 80 7.97 19.06 13.59
CA LYS A 80 9.37 19.33 13.95
C LYS A 80 10.35 19.02 12.80
N PRO A 81 11.59 19.59 12.82
CA PRO A 81 12.61 19.28 11.83
C PRO A 81 12.90 17.78 11.73
N PHE A 82 13.17 17.29 10.51
CA PHE A 82 13.54 15.90 10.21
C PHE A 82 12.49 14.83 10.55
N GLU A 83 11.25 15.24 10.86
CA GLU A 83 10.14 14.32 11.16
C GLU A 83 9.58 13.66 9.91
N ILE A 84 9.34 14.45 8.86
CA ILE A 84 8.85 13.98 7.57
C ILE A 84 9.78 14.52 6.50
N MET A 85 10.44 13.61 5.78
CA MET A 85 11.31 13.95 4.67
C MET A 85 10.83 13.26 3.39
N SER A 86 10.97 13.95 2.26
CA SER A 86 10.77 13.37 0.93
C SER A 86 12.10 13.18 0.23
N MET A 87 12.30 11.99 -0.34
CA MET A 87 13.47 11.66 -1.12
C MET A 87 13.07 11.42 -2.57
N ASP A 88 13.80 12.02 -3.51
CA ASP A 88 13.58 11.83 -4.93
C ASP A 88 14.92 11.71 -5.67
N THR A 89 14.90 11.12 -6.87
CA THR A 89 16.07 11.00 -7.73
C THR A 89 15.73 11.38 -9.15
N ILE A 90 16.36 12.43 -9.64
CA ILE A 90 16.20 12.92 -11.00
C ILE A 90 17.37 12.41 -11.85
N GLY A 91 17.07 11.71 -12.94
CA GLY A 91 18.06 11.25 -13.92
C GLY A 91 18.17 12.18 -15.14
N GLY A 92 19.02 11.81 -16.09
CA GLY A 92 19.13 12.52 -17.37
C GLY A 92 20.24 13.58 -17.43
N PHE A 93 21.07 13.70 -16.39
CA PHE A 93 22.19 14.64 -16.35
C PHE A 93 23.47 14.12 -17.04
N GLY A 94 23.37 13.11 -17.90
CA GLY A 94 24.52 12.53 -18.61
C GLY A 94 25.08 13.45 -19.70
N GLY A 95 26.41 13.59 -19.79
CA GLY A 95 27.08 14.41 -20.80
C GLY A 95 28.62 14.24 -20.79
N SER A 96 29.33 14.94 -21.69
CA SER A 96 30.76 14.66 -21.93
C SER A 96 31.73 15.06 -20.81
N ARG A 97 31.30 15.89 -19.84
CA ARG A 97 32.17 16.45 -18.78
C ARG A 97 31.98 15.86 -17.38
N SER A 98 30.83 15.25 -17.08
CA SER A 98 30.56 14.66 -15.76
C SER A 98 30.07 13.23 -15.90
N THR A 99 30.60 12.34 -15.07
CA THR A 99 30.13 10.95 -14.98
C THR A 99 28.91 10.80 -14.07
N ASN A 100 28.54 11.85 -13.32
CA ASN A 100 27.35 11.85 -12.49
C ASN A 100 26.12 12.11 -13.37
N LYS A 101 25.17 11.19 -13.34
CA LYS A 101 23.97 11.18 -14.19
C LYS A 101 22.68 11.43 -13.41
N TYR A 102 22.77 11.38 -12.08
CA TYR A 102 21.64 11.45 -11.18
C TYR A 102 21.84 12.54 -10.14
N LEU A 103 20.73 13.19 -9.81
CA LEU A 103 20.58 14.18 -8.76
C LEU A 103 19.62 13.59 -7.72
N HIS A 104 20.14 13.27 -6.54
CA HIS A 104 19.34 12.85 -5.39
C HIS A 104 18.95 14.08 -4.58
N LEU A 105 17.66 14.21 -4.29
CA LEU A 105 17.07 15.26 -3.50
C LEU A 105 16.51 14.64 -2.22
N LEU A 106 16.82 15.24 -1.08
CA LEU A 106 16.19 14.94 0.19
C LEU A 106 15.68 16.25 0.79
N VAL A 107 14.38 16.36 0.99
CA VAL A 107 13.72 17.59 1.42
C VAL A 107 13.05 17.37 2.75
N ASP A 108 13.39 18.18 3.75
CA ASP A 108 12.69 18.23 5.03
C ASP A 108 11.39 19.06 4.89
N HIS A 109 10.25 18.47 5.26
CA HIS A 109 8.96 19.13 5.09
C HIS A 109 8.69 20.24 6.10
N TYR A 110 9.41 20.26 7.23
CA TYR A 110 9.27 21.31 8.25
C TYR A 110 10.10 22.55 7.91
N THR A 111 11.42 22.41 7.78
CA THR A 111 12.35 23.53 7.51
C THR A 111 12.39 23.96 6.04
N ARG A 112 11.90 23.09 5.12
CA ARG A 112 12.04 23.25 3.66
C ARG A 112 13.48 23.22 3.17
N TYR A 113 14.42 22.75 3.99
CA TYR A 113 15.80 22.53 3.55
C TYR A 113 15.88 21.35 2.59
N ALA A 114 16.69 21.53 1.53
CA ALA A 114 16.92 20.54 0.51
C ALA A 114 18.39 20.15 0.50
N PHE A 115 18.64 18.86 0.74
CA PHE A 115 19.94 18.24 0.64
C PHE A 115 20.09 17.60 -0.72
N ILE A 116 21.22 17.86 -1.36
CA ILE A 116 21.46 17.50 -2.75
C ILE A 116 22.75 16.67 -2.84
N ALA A 117 22.68 15.52 -3.52
CA ALA A 117 23.86 14.75 -3.88
C ALA A 117 23.78 14.30 -5.34
N THR A 118 24.90 14.37 -6.05
CA THR A 118 24.99 13.84 -7.42
C THR A 118 25.77 12.54 -7.44
N SER A 119 25.35 11.59 -8.27
CA SER A 119 25.97 10.26 -8.35
C SER A 119 25.98 9.73 -9.78
N LYS A 120 26.76 8.66 -10.00
CA LYS A 120 26.85 7.96 -11.29
C LYS A 120 25.74 6.92 -11.46
N THR A 121 25.18 6.44 -10.35
CA THR A 121 24.23 5.32 -10.24
C THR A 121 23.04 5.69 -9.36
N GLN A 122 22.03 4.82 -9.27
CA GLN A 122 20.91 4.98 -8.34
C GLN A 122 20.95 3.89 -7.26
N ASN A 123 22.16 3.50 -6.85
CA ASN A 123 22.32 2.36 -5.96
C ASN A 123 21.97 2.78 -4.53
N ALA A 124 21.59 1.81 -3.69
CA ALA A 124 21.30 2.05 -2.28
C ALA A 124 22.47 2.73 -1.55
N SER A 125 23.72 2.43 -1.95
CA SER A 125 24.92 3.08 -1.41
C SER A 125 24.93 4.59 -1.62
N ASP A 126 24.44 5.07 -2.76
CA ASP A 126 24.41 6.50 -3.09
C ASP A 126 23.41 7.24 -2.18
N LEU A 127 22.25 6.63 -1.94
CA LEU A 127 21.20 7.14 -1.06
C LEU A 127 21.64 7.12 0.41
N ILE A 128 22.28 6.02 0.86
CA ILE A 128 22.84 5.93 2.21
C ILE A 128 23.87 7.05 2.44
N ASN A 129 24.73 7.32 1.45
CA ASN A 129 25.73 8.38 1.56
C ASN A 129 25.09 9.77 1.62
N LEU A 130 23.97 10.02 0.92
CA LEU A 130 23.19 11.26 1.08
C LEU A 130 22.66 11.40 2.50
N THR A 131 22.00 10.37 3.03
CA THR A 131 21.43 10.41 4.38
C THR A 131 22.50 10.61 5.46
N LYS A 132 23.67 9.96 5.33
CA LYS A 132 24.80 10.14 6.25
C LYS A 132 25.29 11.59 6.29
N LYS A 133 25.38 12.27 5.15
CA LYS A 133 25.79 13.68 5.11
C LYS A 133 24.81 14.60 5.86
N VAL A 134 23.52 14.29 5.81
CA VAL A 134 22.51 15.03 6.59
C VAL A 134 22.72 14.79 8.08
N LEU A 135 22.88 13.53 8.48
CA LEU A 135 23.15 13.14 9.88
C LEU A 135 24.46 13.71 10.46
N GLU A 136 25.45 13.99 9.61
CA GLU A 136 26.71 14.62 10.02
C GLU A 136 26.58 16.14 10.21
N THR A 137 25.58 16.77 9.58
CA THR A 137 25.38 18.23 9.62
C THR A 137 24.39 18.62 10.71
N ASP A 138 23.37 17.80 10.94
CA ASP A 138 22.26 18.11 11.81
C ASP A 138 21.95 16.93 12.77
N GLU A 139 21.74 17.24 14.05
CA GLU A 139 21.31 16.25 15.03
C GLU A 139 19.83 15.89 14.76
N ILE A 140 19.59 14.71 14.20
CA ILE A 140 18.24 14.15 14.08
C ILE A 140 17.88 13.52 15.43
N GLU A 141 17.01 14.17 16.19
CA GLU A 141 16.44 13.58 17.41
C GLU A 141 15.63 12.33 17.04
N LEU A 142 16.13 11.16 17.47
CA LEU A 142 15.38 9.91 17.38
C LEU A 142 14.21 9.96 18.37
N SER A 143 12.98 9.87 17.84
CA SER A 143 11.75 9.77 18.64
C SER A 143 11.60 8.44 19.35
#